data_AF-A0A5J5B5B6-F1
#
_entry.id   AF-A0A5J5B5B6-F1
#
_cell.length_a   1.000
_cell.length_b   1.000
_cell.length_c   1.000
_cell.angle_alpha   90.00
_cell.angle_beta   90.00
_cell.angle_gamma   90.00
#
_symmetry.space_group_name_H-M   'P 1'
#
loop_
_entity.id
_entity.type
_entity.pdbx_description
1 polymer ?
#
loop_
_entity_poly.entity_id
_entity_poly.type
_entity_poly.pdbx_seq_one_letter_code
_entity_poly.pdbx_strand_id
1 'polypeptide(L)'
;MVDFHLSGVFQALHSENNYLQIQDDALNGTVSSVDIATERNLEDLVKVSEELLKKPVSRVNLETGLQNYFPKRSDFVRLNHHMDA
;
A
#
# COMPACT_ATOMS: atom_id res chain seq x y z
N MET A 1 -6.83 11.13 6.20
CA MET A 1 -6.72 12.60 6.43
C MET A 1 -5.26 13.04 6.53
N VAL A 2 -4.44 12.45 7.41
CA VAL A 2 -3.00 12.76 7.47
C VAL A 2 -2.27 12.32 6.18
N ASP A 3 -2.60 11.13 5.66
CA ASP A 3 -2.07 10.59 4.41
C ASP A 3 -2.28 11.53 3.21
N PHE A 4 -3.47 12.12 3.12
CA PHE A 4 -3.88 12.98 2.02
C PHE A 4 -3.10 14.30 2.04
N HIS A 5 -2.97 14.92 3.23
CA HIS A 5 -2.17 16.13 3.39
C HIS A 5 -0.70 15.88 3.07
N LEU A 6 -0.14 14.76 3.54
CA LEU A 6 1.26 14.44 3.28
C LEU A 6 1.50 14.15 1.79
N SER A 7 0.60 13.40 1.14
CA SER A 7 0.61 13.21 -0.32
C SER A 7 0.58 14.55 -1.06
N GLY A 8 -0.26 15.50 -0.62
CA GLY A 8 -0.31 16.85 -1.16
C GLY A 8 1.01 17.63 -1.04
N VAL A 9 1.66 17.56 0.12
CA VAL A 9 2.98 18.20 0.34
C VAL A 9 4.04 17.60 -0.57
N PHE A 10 4.14 16.27 -0.62
CA PHE A 10 5.16 15.61 -1.45
C PHE A 10 4.92 15.80 -2.94
N GLN A 11 3.66 15.88 -3.39
CA GLN A 11 3.32 16.22 -4.77
C GLN A 11 3.66 17.68 -5.11
N ALA A 12 3.35 18.63 -4.22
CA ALA A 12 3.72 20.03 -4.42
C ALA A 12 5.24 20.26 -4.49
N LEU A 13 6.02 19.38 -3.87
CA LEU A 13 7.49 19.39 -3.89
C LEU A 13 8.11 18.48 -4.97
N HIS A 14 7.32 17.95 -5.91
CA HIS A 14 7.77 17.02 -6.95
C HIS A 14 8.59 15.84 -6.40
N SER A 15 8.18 15.34 -5.25
CA SER A 15 8.89 14.34 -4.45
C SER A 15 7.96 13.16 -4.08
N GLU A 16 7.00 12.82 -4.94
CA GLU A 16 5.97 11.79 -4.69
C GLU A 16 6.57 10.39 -4.45
N ASN A 17 7.80 10.15 -4.91
CA ASN A 17 8.52 8.89 -4.69
C ASN A 17 9.14 8.79 -3.29
N ASN A 18 9.19 9.91 -2.54
CA ASN A 18 9.87 9.99 -1.25
C ASN A 18 8.89 9.80 -0.07
N TYR A 19 7.62 9.57 -0.34
CA TYR A 19 6.60 9.23 0.64
C TYR A 19 6.02 7.84 0.36
N LEU A 20 6.16 6.94 1.32
CA LEU A 20 5.57 5.61 1.30
C LEU A 20 4.80 5.38 2.59
N GLN A 21 3.54 5.00 2.45
CA GLN A 21 2.68 4.59 3.55
C GLN A 21 2.41 3.09 3.45
N ILE A 22 2.68 2.35 4.52
CA ILE A 22 2.37 0.93 4.66
C ILE A 22 1.21 0.82 5.64
N GLN A 23 0.03 0.48 5.13
CA GLN A 23 -1.18 0.40 5.92
C GLN A 23 -2.13 -0.63 5.31
N ASP A 24 -2.86 -1.35 6.17
CA ASP A 24 -4.01 -2.16 5.77
C ASP A 24 -5.27 -1.54 6.37
N ASP A 25 -6.23 -1.19 5.53
CA ASP A 25 -7.53 -0.60 5.89
C ASP A 25 -8.67 -1.63 5.86
N ALA A 26 -8.38 -2.88 5.51
CA ALA A 26 -9.35 -3.97 5.40
C ALA A 26 -9.33 -4.92 6.62
N LEU A 27 -8.59 -4.56 7.67
CA LEU A 27 -8.61 -5.28 8.94
C LEU A 27 -10.05 -5.38 9.47
N ASN A 28 -10.42 -6.58 9.91
CA ASN A 28 -11.76 -6.84 10.41
C ASN A 28 -11.73 -7.89 11.53
N GLY A 29 -12.85 -8.02 12.26
CA GLY A 29 -13.00 -8.97 13.35
C GLY A 29 -11.92 -8.80 14.43
N THR A 30 -11.46 -9.92 14.99
CA THR A 30 -10.47 -9.93 16.07
C THR A 30 -9.13 -9.29 15.68
N VAL A 31 -8.74 -9.40 14.41
CA VAL A 31 -7.48 -8.85 13.89
C VAL A 31 -7.48 -7.31 13.91
N SER A 32 -8.67 -6.70 13.86
CA SER A 32 -8.83 -5.23 13.99
C SER A 32 -8.87 -4.72 15.44
N SER A 33 -8.95 -5.61 16.43
CA SER A 33 -8.95 -5.23 17.85
C SER A 33 -7.54 -4.82 18.30
N VAL A 34 -7.50 -3.79 19.15
CA VAL A 34 -6.26 -3.25 19.72
C VAL A 34 -5.90 -3.87 21.08
N ASP A 35 -6.79 -4.67 21.66
CA ASP A 35 -6.71 -5.19 23.03
C ASP A 35 -6.74 -6.73 23.11
N ILE A 36 -7.04 -7.43 22.01
CA ILE A 36 -7.05 -8.90 21.96
C ILE A 36 -5.68 -9.43 21.53
N ALA A 37 -4.78 -9.61 22.52
CA ALA A 37 -3.42 -10.13 22.31
C ALA A 37 -3.31 -11.66 22.51
N THR A 38 -4.26 -12.44 21.98
CA THR A 38 -4.12 -13.90 21.98
C THR A 38 -3.05 -14.32 20.98
N GLU A 39 -2.33 -15.41 21.25
CA GLU A 39 -1.27 -15.94 20.36
C GLU A 39 -1.77 -16.08 18.92
N ARG A 40 -2.95 -16.71 18.74
CA ARG A 40 -3.62 -16.84 17.45
C ARG A 40 -3.83 -15.50 16.74
N ASN A 41 -4.31 -14.47 17.45
CA ASN A 41 -4.58 -13.18 16.82
C ASN A 41 -3.29 -12.49 16.37
N LEU A 42 -2.21 -12.62 17.14
CA LEU A 42 -0.89 -12.12 16.78
C LEU A 42 -0.31 -12.85 15.57
N GLU A 43 -0.46 -14.17 15.47
CA GLU A 43 -0.09 -14.95 14.28
C GLU A 43 -0.88 -14.54 13.04
N ASP A 44 -2.19 -14.29 13.18
CA ASP A 44 -3.04 -13.84 12.09
C ASP A 44 -2.64 -12.41 11.62
N LEU A 45 -2.23 -11.52 12.54
CA LEU A 45 -1.65 -10.21 12.20
C LEU A 45 -0.32 -10.33 11.43
N VAL A 46 0.54 -11.29 11.79
CA VAL A 46 1.77 -11.57 11.03
C VAL A 46 1.42 -11.94 9.58
N LYS A 47 0.48 -12.87 9.37
CA LYS A 47 0.05 -13.27 8.02
C LYS A 47 -0.50 -12.09 7.22
N VAL A 48 -1.32 -11.24 7.86
CA VAL A 48 -1.83 -10.03 7.20
C VAL A 48 -0.69 -9.11 6.78
N SER A 49 0.33 -8.93 7.61
CA SER A 49 1.50 -8.11 7.26
C SER A 49 2.30 -8.69 6.10
N GLU A 50 2.48 -10.01 6.03
CA GLU A 50 3.16 -10.68 4.92
C GLU A 50 2.41 -10.54 3.60
N GLU A 51 1.07 -10.63 3.64
CA GLU A 51 0.22 -10.39 2.48
C GLU A 51 0.19 -8.90 2.07
N LEU A 52 0.23 -7.97 3.02
CA LEU A 52 0.31 -6.53 2.76
C LEU A 52 1.56 -6.18 1.93
N LEU A 53 2.71 -6.78 2.25
CA LEU A 53 3.95 -6.59 1.48
C LEU A 53 3.85 -7.08 0.04
N LYS A 54 2.87 -7.95 -0.27
CA LYS A 54 2.60 -8.44 -1.63
C LYS A 54 1.61 -7.55 -2.39
N LYS A 55 0.92 -6.60 -1.76
CA LYS A 55 -0.01 -5.69 -2.46
C LYS A 55 0.74 -4.69 -3.36
N PRO A 56 0.11 -4.19 -4.43
CA PRO A 56 0.68 -3.11 -5.24
C PRO A 56 0.70 -1.79 -4.46
N VAL A 57 1.61 -0.89 -4.86
CA VAL A 57 1.63 0.49 -4.34
C VAL A 57 0.56 1.30 -5.07
N SER A 58 -0.10 2.20 -4.34
CA SER A 58 -1.04 3.15 -4.92
C SER A 58 -0.67 4.59 -4.55
N ARG A 59 -1.26 5.55 -5.26
CA ARG A 59 -1.25 6.98 -4.89
C ARG A 59 -2.65 7.54 -4.94
N VAL A 60 -2.97 8.42 -4.01
CA VAL A 60 -4.23 9.17 -4.06
C VAL A 60 -4.18 10.19 -5.19
N ASN A 61 -5.24 10.26 -5.98
CA ASN A 61 -5.51 11.37 -6.87
C ASN A 61 -6.12 12.50 -6.03
N LEU A 62 -5.41 13.63 -5.90
CA LEU A 62 -5.87 14.74 -5.05
C LEU A 62 -7.13 15.45 -5.59
N GLU A 63 -7.44 15.28 -6.88
CA GLU A 63 -8.60 15.87 -7.53
C GLU A 63 -9.87 15.04 -7.29
N THR A 64 -9.75 13.70 -7.36
CA THR A 64 -10.89 12.78 -7.22
C THR A 64 -10.99 12.10 -5.85
N GLY A 65 -9.90 12.11 -5.07
CA GLY A 65 -9.76 11.35 -3.82
C GLY A 65 -9.58 9.84 -4.00
N LEU A 66 -9.53 9.32 -5.24
CA LEU A 66 -9.44 7.89 -5.52
C LEU A 66 -7.98 7.38 -5.56
N GLN A 67 -7.78 6.08 -5.30
CA GLN A 67 -6.46 5.46 -5.40
C GLN A 67 -6.12 5.03 -6.84
N ASN A 68 -4.94 5.43 -7.31
CA ASN A 68 -4.32 4.99 -8.55
C ASN A 68 -3.26 3.92 -8.24
N TYR A 69 -3.44 2.71 -8.76
CA TYR A 69 -2.52 1.59 -8.51
C TYR A 69 -1.39 1.56 -9.53
N PHE A 70 -0.17 1.31 -9.04
CA PHE A 70 1.02 1.16 -9.86
C PHE A 70 1.43 -0.31 -9.94
N PRO A 71 1.78 -0.82 -11.13
CA PRO A 71 2.31 -2.17 -11.28
C PRO A 71 3.61 -2.31 -10.47
N LYS A 72 3.90 -3.53 -10.01
CA LYS A 72 5.20 -3.76 -9.38
C LYS A 72 6.29 -3.59 -10.42
N ARG A 73 7.44 -3.07 -10.01
CA ARG A 73 8.60 -2.89 -10.89
C ARG A 73 9.04 -4.19 -11.58
N SER A 74 8.80 -5.35 -10.95
CA SER A 74 9.00 -6.68 -11.53
C SER A 74 8.15 -6.94 -12.78
N ASP A 75 6.97 -6.34 -12.86
CA ASP A 75 5.98 -6.61 -13.91
C ASP A 75 6.33 -5.85 -15.19
N PHE A 76 6.97 -4.68 -15.05
CA PHE A 76 7.51 -3.91 -16.19
C PHE A 76 8.67 -4.61 -16.90
N VAL A 77 9.53 -5.33 -16.17
CA VAL A 77 10.66 -6.07 -16.77
C VAL A 77 10.17 -7.22 -17.66
N ARG A 78 9.07 -7.88 -17.26
CA ARG A 78 8.44 -8.97 -18.04
C ARG A 78 7.78 -8.48 -19.33
N LEU A 79 7.17 -7.30 -19.32
CA LEU A 79 6.51 -6.74 -20.51
C LEU A 79 7.50 -6.34 -21.61
N ASN A 80 8.69 -5.84 -21.24
CA ASN A 80 9.69 -5.44 -22.24
C ASN A 80 10.38 -6.63 -22.92
N HIS A 81 10.49 -7.80 -22.26
CA HIS A 81 11.08 -9.00 -22.89
C HIS A 81 10.16 -9.69 -23.90
N HIS A 82 8.88 -9.30 -24.00
CA HIS A 82 7.93 -9.89 -24.95
C HIS A 82 7.76 -9.09 -26.25
N MET A 83 8.38 -7.92 -26.36
CA MET A 83 8.33 -7.09 -27.58
C MET A 83 9.59 -7.19 -28.46
N ASP A 84 10.61 -7.94 -28.04
CA ASP A 84 11.88 -8.13 -28.76
C ASP A 84 12.03 -9.54 -29.37
N ALA A 85 10.92 -10.23 -29.69
CA ALA A 85 10.92 -11.55 -30.34
C ALA A 85 10.09 -11.58 -31.62
#